data_AF-A0AAV3R4G1-F1
#
_entry.id   AF-A0AAV3R4G1-F1
#
_cell.length_a   1.000
_cell.length_b   1.000
_cell.length_c   1.000
_cell.angle_alpha   90.00
_cell.angle_beta   90.00
_cell.angle_gamma   90.00
#
_symmetry.space_group_name_H-M   'P 1'
#
loop_
_entity.id
_entity.type
_entity.pdbx_description
1 polymer ?
#
loop_
_entity_poly.entity_id
_entity_poly.type
_entity_poly.pdbx_seq_one_letter_code
_entity_poly.pdbx_strand_id
1 'polypeptide(L)'
;MVENILVIGHSRCGGIKGLMSIPDDGTTNSDFIEDWVKICLPAKSKVKSECSNLHIDEQCTNLEKEAVNISLGNLLTYPFVREAVTNNTLELKGGHYDFVQGAFETWSLDFNLSPSVSV
;
A
#
# COMPACT_ATOMS: atom_id res chain seq x y z
N MET A 1 -6.87 -23.69 -5.71
CA MET A 1 -7.01 -22.24 -5.44
C MET A 1 -6.01 -21.85 -4.37
N VAL A 2 -5.75 -20.55 -4.18
CA VAL A 2 -4.93 -20.05 -3.08
C VAL A 2 -5.83 -19.51 -1.97
N GLU A 3 -5.41 -19.65 -0.72
CA GLU A 3 -6.16 -19.20 0.46
C GLU A 3 -5.66 -17.86 0.99
N ASN A 4 -4.50 -17.40 0.51
CA ASN A 4 -3.84 -16.19 1.01
C ASN A 4 -3.28 -15.38 -0.16
N ILE A 5 -3.43 -14.06 -0.11
CA ILE A 5 -2.63 -13.10 -0.89
C ILE A 5 -1.88 -12.22 0.09
N LEU A 6 -0.55 -12.22 0.01
CA LEU A 6 0.34 -11.39 0.80
C LEU A 6 1.00 -10.34 -0.11
N VAL A 7 0.77 -9.06 0.16
CA VAL A 7 1.45 -7.95 -0.50
C VAL A 7 2.63 -7.50 0.37
N ILE A 8 3.84 -7.60 -0.17
CA ILE A 8 5.08 -7.32 0.58
C ILE A 8 5.72 -6.02 0.07
N GLY A 9 5.75 -5.01 0.93
CA GLY A 9 6.65 -3.86 0.80
C GLY A 9 8.03 -4.17 1.39
N HIS A 10 8.99 -3.28 1.20
CA HIS A 10 10.33 -3.49 1.73
C HIS A 10 11.07 -2.19 1.99
N SER A 11 12.05 -2.22 2.90
CA SER A 11 12.92 -1.09 3.21
C SER A 11 13.66 -0.57 1.98
N ARG A 12 13.94 0.74 1.96
CA ARG A 12 14.76 1.42 0.94
C ARG A 12 14.24 1.19 -0.49
N CYS A 13 12.92 1.15 -0.66
CA CYS A 13 12.31 0.93 -1.97
C CYS A 13 12.59 2.10 -2.92
N GLY A 14 13.30 1.83 -4.02
CA GLY A 14 13.61 2.83 -5.04
C GLY A 14 12.37 3.44 -5.69
N GLY A 15 11.32 2.64 -5.91
CA GLY A 15 10.05 3.12 -6.45
C GLY A 15 9.32 4.08 -5.52
N ILE A 16 9.32 3.80 -4.21
CA ILE A 16 8.72 4.69 -3.19
C ILE A 16 9.52 5.98 -3.04
N LYS A 17 10.85 5.88 -3.04
CA LYS A 17 11.72 7.07 -3.04
C LYS A 17 11.49 7.93 -4.28
N GLY A 18 11.33 7.29 -5.45
CA GLY A 18 10.95 7.94 -6.70
C GLY A 18 9.62 8.66 -6.56
N LEU A 19 8.57 7.97 -6.12
CA LEU A 19 7.24 8.52 -5.87
C LEU A 19 7.27 9.74 -4.94
N MET A 20 8.02 9.67 -3.84
CA MET A 20 8.16 10.78 -2.89
C MET A 20 8.81 12.01 -3.55
N SER A 21 9.74 11.78 -4.48
CA SER A 21 10.49 12.82 -5.20
C SER A 21 9.73 13.44 -6.37
N ILE A 22 8.62 12.83 -6.84
CA ILE A 22 7.79 13.39 -7.91
C ILE A 22 7.25 14.76 -7.44
N PRO A 23 7.46 15.84 -8.20
CA PRO A 23 6.91 17.15 -7.87
C PRO A 23 5.38 17.16 -8.01
N ASP A 24 4.71 17.99 -7.22
CA ASP A 24 3.23 18.07 -7.23
C ASP A 24 2.69 18.85 -8.45
N ASP A 25 3.57 19.37 -9.32
CA ASP A 25 3.25 20.10 -10.55
C ASP A 25 3.00 19.20 -11.77
N GLY A 26 3.18 17.88 -11.62
CA GLY A 26 2.93 16.90 -12.66
C GLY A 26 4.04 16.76 -13.71
N THR A 27 5.18 17.42 -13.51
CA THR A 27 6.34 17.24 -14.39
C THR A 27 6.94 15.84 -14.22
N THR A 28 7.28 15.20 -15.35
CA THR A 28 7.91 13.88 -15.36
C THR A 28 9.25 13.88 -16.09
N ASN A 29 10.22 13.14 -15.54
CA ASN A 29 11.57 12.98 -16.08
C ASN A 29 11.86 11.54 -16.54
N SER A 30 10.84 10.69 -16.59
CA SER A 30 10.95 9.30 -17.02
C SER A 30 9.81 8.90 -17.94
N ASP A 31 10.07 7.95 -18.84
CA ASP A 31 9.08 7.47 -19.81
C ASP A 31 7.92 6.70 -19.15
N PHE A 32 8.18 5.99 -18.03
CA PHE A 32 7.20 5.06 -17.44
C PHE A 32 7.21 5.00 -15.91
N ILE A 33 8.33 5.31 -15.25
CA ILE A 33 8.49 5.05 -13.81
C ILE A 33 7.45 5.84 -13.03
N GLU A 34 7.29 7.12 -13.37
CA GLU A 34 6.37 8.00 -12.66
C GLU A 34 4.92 7.61 -12.88
N ASP A 35 4.53 7.31 -14.11
CA ASP A 35 3.18 6.84 -14.42
C ASP A 35 2.84 5.54 -13.70
N TRP A 36 3.82 4.63 -13.56
CA TRP A 36 3.64 3.39 -12.82
C TRP A 36 3.45 3.63 -11.31
N VAL A 37 4.34 4.41 -10.68
CA VAL A 37 4.28 4.61 -9.21
C VAL A 37 3.13 5.51 -8.78
N LYS A 38 2.48 6.24 -9.71
CA LYS A 38 1.31 7.08 -9.41
C LYS A 38 0.12 6.32 -8.82
N ILE A 39 0.07 4.99 -8.98
CA ILE A 39 -0.92 4.14 -8.29
C ILE A 39 -0.93 4.34 -6.76
N CYS A 40 0.22 4.72 -6.19
CA CYS A 40 0.39 4.99 -4.76
C CYS A 40 0.31 6.48 -4.38
N LEU A 41 -0.15 7.36 -5.27
CA LEU A 41 -0.38 8.78 -4.94
C LEU A 41 -1.25 8.98 -3.68
N PRO A 42 -2.33 8.21 -3.44
CA PRO A 42 -3.11 8.36 -2.21
C PRO A 42 -2.28 8.12 -0.94
N ALA A 43 -1.39 7.12 -0.96
CA ALA A 43 -0.46 6.86 0.13
C ALA A 43 0.52 8.01 0.34
N LYS A 44 1.08 8.56 -0.75
CA LYS A 44 1.98 9.72 -0.69
C LYS A 44 1.30 10.92 -0.05
N SER A 45 0.06 11.23 -0.46
CA SER A 45 -0.72 12.34 0.10
C SER A 45 -0.99 12.14 1.60
N LYS A 46 -1.35 10.93 2.02
CA LYS A 46 -1.56 10.60 3.44
C LYS A 46 -0.28 10.79 4.26
N VAL A 47 0.84 10.24 3.80
CA VAL A 47 2.13 10.36 4.51
C VAL A 47 2.62 11.81 4.53
N LYS A 48 2.48 12.58 3.45
CA LYS A 48 2.78 14.02 3.45
C LYS A 48 1.93 14.77 4.48
N SER A 49 0.67 14.39 4.67
CA SER A 49 -0.21 15.00 5.67
C SER A 49 0.18 14.61 7.11
N GLU A 50 0.33 13.31 7.38
CA GLU A 50 0.47 12.76 8.74
C GLU A 50 1.91 12.74 9.26
N CYS A 51 2.90 12.76 8.36
CA CYS A 51 4.32 12.57 8.68
C CYS A 51 5.21 13.71 8.16
N SER A 52 4.65 14.87 7.79
CA SER A 52 5.42 16.01 7.26
C SER A 52 6.56 16.50 8.16
N ASN A 53 6.44 16.27 9.47
CA ASN A 53 7.42 16.64 10.47
C ASN A 53 8.60 15.65 10.59
N LEU A 54 8.50 14.46 10.00
CA LEU A 54 9.52 13.42 10.08
C LEU A 54 10.62 13.61 9.04
N HIS A 55 11.78 12.98 9.26
CA HIS A 55 12.86 12.97 8.27
C HIS A 55 12.41 12.22 7.00
N ILE A 56 12.97 12.60 5.83
CA ILE A 56 12.54 12.03 4.53
C ILE A 56 12.65 10.50 4.47
N ASP A 57 13.65 9.92 5.12
CA ASP A 57 13.81 8.46 5.21
C ASP A 57 12.69 7.79 6.02
N GLU A 58 12.23 8.43 7.10
CA GLU A 58 11.10 7.95 7.90
C GLU A 58 9.79 8.11 7.13
N GLN A 59 9.62 9.22 6.39
CA GLN A 59 8.48 9.37 5.51
C GLN A 59 8.46 8.29 4.41
N CYS A 60 9.61 7.96 3.82
CA CYS A 60 9.70 6.86 2.86
C CYS A 60 9.32 5.51 3.49
N THR A 61 9.79 5.24 4.71
CA THR A 61 9.47 4.01 5.44
C THR A 61 7.95 3.90 5.72
N ASN A 62 7.31 5.00 6.13
CA ASN A 62 5.85 5.05 6.29
C ASN A 62 5.13 4.87 4.94
N LEU A 63 5.65 5.48 3.87
CA LEU A 63 5.07 5.37 2.54
C LEU A 63 5.20 3.95 1.95
N GLU A 64 6.28 3.23 2.24
CA GLU A 64 6.44 1.82 1.88
C GLU A 64 5.31 0.96 2.49
N LYS A 65 5.00 1.16 3.78
CA LYS A 65 3.92 0.45 4.46
C LYS A 65 2.53 0.89 3.96
N GLU A 66 2.32 2.18 3.74
CA GLU A 66 1.04 2.68 3.25
C GLU A 66 0.77 2.27 1.79
N ALA A 67 1.80 2.15 0.95
CA ALA A 67 1.66 1.63 -0.42
C ALA A 67 1.18 0.18 -0.44
N VAL A 68 1.56 -0.64 0.55
CA VAL A 68 1.00 -1.97 0.75
C VAL A 68 -0.50 -1.88 1.05
N ASN A 69 -0.91 -0.97 1.93
CA ASN A 69 -2.33 -0.75 2.25
C ASN A 69 -3.15 -0.32 1.02
N ILE A 70 -2.61 0.58 0.18
CA ILE A 70 -3.25 0.94 -1.09
C ILE A 70 -3.40 -0.27 -2.01
N SER A 71 -2.37 -1.11 -2.10
CA SER A 71 -2.42 -2.33 -2.91
C SER A 71 -3.46 -3.34 -2.39
N LEU A 72 -3.58 -3.49 -1.07
CA LEU A 72 -4.64 -4.31 -0.45
C LEU A 72 -6.04 -3.75 -0.73
N GLY A 73 -6.22 -2.43 -0.64
CA GLY A 73 -7.47 -1.77 -1.03
C GLY A 73 -7.79 -1.98 -2.52
N ASN A 74 -6.79 -1.88 -3.39
CA ASN A 74 -6.93 -2.13 -4.82
C ASN A 74 -7.31 -3.59 -5.11
N LEU A 75 -6.82 -4.56 -4.35
CA LEU A 75 -7.22 -5.96 -4.49
C LEU A 75 -8.72 -6.15 -4.24
N LEU A 76 -9.33 -5.41 -3.31
CA LEU A 76 -10.78 -5.45 -3.08
C LEU A 76 -11.61 -4.87 -4.24
N THR A 77 -11.00 -4.17 -5.20
CA THR A 77 -11.70 -3.69 -6.41
C THR A 77 -12.00 -4.81 -7.40
N TYR A 78 -11.32 -5.96 -7.27
CA TYR A 78 -11.56 -7.15 -8.08
C TYR A 78 -12.74 -7.95 -7.50
N PRO A 79 -13.84 -8.17 -8.26
CA PRO A 79 -15.04 -8.82 -7.72
C PRO A 79 -14.78 -10.21 -7.11
N PHE A 80 -13.96 -11.04 -7.78
CA PHE A 80 -13.64 -12.38 -7.32
C PHE A 80 -12.78 -12.41 -6.05
N VAL A 81 -11.93 -11.40 -5.84
CA VAL A 81 -11.15 -11.27 -4.60
C VAL A 81 -12.10 -10.88 -3.46
N ARG A 82 -12.94 -9.86 -3.69
CA ARG A 82 -13.91 -9.40 -2.69
C ARG A 82 -14.87 -10.50 -2.28
N GLU A 83 -15.39 -11.27 -3.24
CA GLU A 83 -16.26 -12.40 -2.97
C GLU A 83 -15.56 -13.46 -2.13
N ALA A 84 -14.32 -13.84 -2.48
CA ALA A 84 -13.57 -14.84 -1.72
C ALA A 84 -13.23 -14.37 -0.29
N VAL A 85 -12.90 -13.09 -0.10
CA VAL A 85 -12.68 -12.49 1.23
C VAL A 85 -13.98 -12.51 2.05
N THR A 86 -15.11 -12.12 1.44
CA THR A 86 -16.43 -12.10 2.10
C THR A 86 -16.89 -13.51 2.48
N ASN A 87 -16.54 -14.51 1.68
CA ASN A 87 -16.85 -15.91 1.93
C ASN A 87 -15.85 -16.60 2.88
N ASN A 88 -14.87 -15.87 3.42
CA ASN A 88 -13.79 -16.41 4.26
C ASN A 88 -12.99 -17.55 3.59
N THR A 89 -12.87 -17.53 2.26
CA THR A 89 -12.06 -18.48 1.49
C THR A 89 -10.73 -17.90 1.01
N LEU A 90 -10.51 -16.60 1.25
CA LEU A 90 -9.29 -15.89 0.91
C LEU A 90 -8.96 -14.84 1.99
N GLU A 91 -7.75 -14.86 2.51
CA GLU A 91 -7.21 -13.85 3.42
C GLU A 91 -6.28 -12.89 2.68
N LEU A 92 -6.41 -11.58 2.96
CA LEU A 92 -5.50 -10.55 2.46
C LEU A 92 -4.58 -10.07 3.59
N LYS A 93 -3.27 -10.11 3.35
CA LYS A 93 -2.24 -9.73 4.33
C LYS A 93 -1.28 -8.72 3.72
N GLY A 94 -0.88 -7.75 4.53
CA GLY A 94 0.24 -6.86 4.25
C GLY A 94 1.49 -7.35 4.95
N GLY A 95 2.65 -7.10 4.35
CA GLY A 95 3.94 -7.32 4.96
C GLY A 95 4.93 -6.24 4.61
N HIS A 96 5.92 -6.03 5.47
CA HIS A 96 7.06 -5.16 5.21
C HIS A 96 8.34 -5.87 5.61
N TYR A 97 9.26 -6.03 4.65
CA TYR A 97 10.57 -6.61 4.88
C TYR A 97 11.63 -5.51 5.03
N ASP A 98 12.15 -5.36 6.24
CA ASP A 98 13.28 -4.48 6.51
C ASP A 98 14.59 -5.28 6.43
N PHE A 99 15.26 -5.20 5.28
CA PHE A 99 16.56 -5.86 5.10
C PHE A 99 17.73 -5.07 5.71
N VAL A 100 17.51 -3.83 6.16
CA VAL A 100 18.53 -3.06 6.89
C VAL A 100 18.64 -3.58 8.32
N GLN A 101 17.50 -3.86 8.94
CA GLN A 101 17.42 -4.39 10.32
C GLN A 101 17.29 -5.92 10.37
N GLY A 102 17.01 -6.58 9.24
CA GLY A 102 16.75 -8.02 9.21
C GLY A 102 15.42 -8.40 9.87
N ALA A 103 14.40 -7.54 9.74
CA ALA A 103 13.10 -7.69 10.37
C ALA A 103 11.98 -7.89 9.33
N PHE A 104 10.90 -8.55 9.73
CA PHE A 104 9.72 -8.72 8.91
C PHE A 104 8.47 -8.46 9.75
N GLU A 105 7.66 -7.50 9.31
CA GLU A 105 6.38 -7.15 9.91
C GLU A 105 5.24 -7.65 9.03
N THR A 106 4.12 -8.06 9.65
CA THR A 106 2.90 -8.50 8.94
C THR A 106 1.65 -7.98 9.62
N TRP A 107 0.62 -7.71 8.83
CA TRP A 107 -0.72 -7.36 9.32
C TRP A 107 -1.80 -7.95 8.41
N SER A 108 -3.00 -8.16 8.97
CA SER A 108 -4.17 -8.64 8.22
C SER A 108 -5.10 -7.47 7.90
N LEU A 109 -5.77 -7.54 6.74
CA LEU A 109 -6.87 -6.64 6.43
C LEU A 109 -8.19 -7.25 6.91
N ASP A 110 -8.75 -6.70 7.98
CA ASP A 110 -10.07 -7.13 8.48
C ASP A 110 -11.19 -6.45 7.68
N PHE A 111 -11.66 -7.13 6.63
CA PHE A 111 -12.77 -6.66 5.81
C PHE A 111 -14.09 -7.31 6.24
N ASN A 112 -14.90 -6.57 7.00
CA ASN A 112 -16.24 -7.00 7.41
C ASN A 112 -17.32 -6.15 6.74
N LEU A 113 -18.31 -6.79 6.11
CA LEU A 113 -19.52 -6.11 5.66
C LEU A 113 -20.48 -6.00 6.85
N SER A 114 -20.68 -4.78 7.36
CA SER A 114 -21.76 -4.50 8.29
C SER A 114 -23.10 -4.60 7.55
N PRO A 115 -24.10 -5.34 8.06
CA PRO A 115 -25.43 -5.32 7.47
C PRO A 115 -25.97 -3.89 7.52
N SER A 116 -26.51 -3.39 6.42
CA SER A 116 -27.26 -2.14 6.41
C SER A 116 -28.49 -2.31 7.31
N VAL A 117 -28.63 -1.45 8.32
CA VAL A 117 -29.84 -1.39 9.14
C VAL A 117 -30.99 -0.95 8.25
N SER A 118 -31.92 -1.85 7.97
CA SER A 118 -33.21 -1.51 7.37
C SER A 118 -34.02 -0.73 8.40
N VAL A 119 -34.29 0.55 8.12
CA VAL A 119 -35.31 1.36 8.83
C VAL A 119 -36.65 1.14 8.16
#